data_AF-A0A369Q382-F1
#
_entry.id   AF-A0A369Q382-F1
#
_cell.length_a   1.000
_cell.length_b   1.000
_cell.length_c   1.000
_cell.angle_alpha   90.00
_cell.angle_beta   90.00
_cell.angle_gamma   90.00
#
_symmetry.space_group_name_H-M   'P 1'
#
loop_
_entity.id
_entity.type
_entity.pdbx_description
1 polymer ?
#
loop_
_entity_poly.entity_id
_entity_poly.type
_entity_poly.pdbx_seq_one_letter_code
_entity_poly.pdbx_strand_id
1 'polypeptide(L)'
;MKLFNHFLLIAMLFCSFIGSYAQNILPTYSQNDFPTYCWQKVSHFETLPKTKAQTIFIGDSITDGAEWSAIFNDPSIINFGIRGDLSTYG
;
A
#
# COMPACT_ATOMS: atom_id res chain seq x y z
N MET A 1 22.18 26.10 -39.71
CA MET A 1 20.96 25.53 -39.09
C MET A 1 21.10 24.06 -38.67
N LYS A 2 21.64 23.15 -39.51
CA LYS A 2 21.75 21.72 -39.15
C LYS A 2 22.62 21.44 -37.89
N LEU A 3 23.76 22.11 -37.74
CA LEU A 3 24.69 21.90 -36.61
C LEU A 3 24.08 22.29 -35.24
N PHE A 4 23.29 23.37 -35.21
CA PHE A 4 22.60 23.84 -34.01
C PHE A 4 21.53 22.84 -33.52
N ASN A 5 20.81 22.23 -34.45
CA ASN A 5 19.80 21.22 -34.13
C ASN A 5 20.43 19.94 -33.56
N HIS A 6 21.64 19.57 -33.99
CA HIS A 6 22.35 18.41 -33.43
C HIS A 6 22.82 18.69 -32.00
N PHE A 7 23.28 19.91 -31.70
CA PHE A 7 23.63 20.31 -30.34
C PHE A 7 22.41 20.27 -29.40
N LEU A 8 21.25 20.75 -29.86
CA LEU A 8 19.99 20.68 -29.12
C LEU A 8 19.55 19.24 -28.84
N LEU A 9 19.69 18.33 -29.81
CA LEU A 9 19.35 16.91 -29.65
C LEU A 9 20.25 16.22 -28.62
N ILE A 10 21.56 16.51 -28.64
CA ILE A 10 22.51 15.95 -27.67
C ILE A 10 22.21 16.47 -26.25
N ALA A 11 21.87 17.75 -26.10
CA ALA A 11 21.48 18.32 -24.81
C ALA A 11 20.20 17.68 -24.24
N MET A 12 19.19 17.43 -25.10
CA MET A 12 17.96 16.74 -24.68
C MET A 12 18.20 15.28 -24.24
N LEU A 13 19.08 14.56 -24.94
CA LEU A 13 19.48 13.20 -24.56
C LEU A 13 20.22 13.17 -23.22
N PHE A 14 21.05 14.19 -22.92
CA PHE A 14 21.75 14.30 -21.65
C PHE A 14 20.82 14.61 -20.47
N CYS A 15 19.80 15.45 -20.66
CA CYS A 15 18.79 15.72 -19.63
C CYS A 15 17.96 14.48 -19.26
N SER A 16 17.79 13.55 -20.20
CA SER A 16 17.04 12.31 -19.98
C SER A 16 17.75 11.33 -19.03
N PHE A 17 19.07 11.48 -18.84
CA PHE A 17 19.86 10.59 -17.98
C PHE A 17 19.87 10.99 -16.50
N ILE A 18 19.51 12.24 -16.18
CA ILE A 18 19.54 12.79 -14.80
C ILE A 18 18.22 12.49 -14.05
N GLY A 19 17.16 12.07 -14.76
CA GLY A 19 15.80 11.91 -14.21
C GLY A 19 15.49 10.60 -13.47
N SER A 20 16.43 9.66 -13.36
CA SER A 20 16.14 8.31 -12.84
C SER A 20 16.62 8.09 -11.40
N TYR A 21 16.08 8.87 -10.45
CA TYR A 21 16.13 8.56 -9.02
C TYR A 21 14.74 8.71 -8.41
N ALA A 22 13.83 7.78 -8.71
CA ALA A 22 12.44 7.80 -8.22
C ALA A 22 12.08 6.62 -7.29
N GLN A 23 13.05 5.76 -6.95
CA GLN A 23 12.79 4.64 -6.04
C GLN A 23 12.89 5.08 -4.58
N ASN A 24 11.73 5.12 -3.90
CA ASN A 24 11.63 5.34 -2.46
C ASN A 24 12.17 4.11 -1.72
N ILE A 25 13.07 4.31 -0.76
CA ILE A 25 13.49 3.25 0.17
C ILE A 25 12.30 3.00 1.10
N LEU A 26 11.79 1.75 1.13
CA LEU A 26 10.77 1.35 2.10
C LEU A 26 11.36 1.47 3.52
N PRO A 27 10.67 2.12 4.48
CA PRO A 27 11.15 2.17 5.85
C PRO A 27 11.19 0.75 6.42
N THR A 28 12.23 0.44 7.20
CA THR A 28 12.27 -0.78 8.02
C THR A 28 11.50 -0.50 9.32
N TYR A 29 10.36 -1.15 9.50
CA TYR A 29 9.52 -0.97 10.70
C TYR A 29 9.92 -1.98 11.78
N SER A 30 10.19 -1.51 12.99
CA SER A 30 10.28 -2.33 14.19
C SER A 30 8.89 -2.54 14.81
N GLN A 31 8.74 -3.54 15.67
CA GLN A 31 7.50 -3.81 16.42
C GLN A 31 6.95 -2.58 17.18
N ASN A 32 7.80 -1.63 17.55
CA ASN A 32 7.41 -0.39 18.24
C ASN A 32 6.97 0.73 17.28
N ASP A 33 7.18 0.57 15.98
CA ASP A 33 6.82 1.55 14.95
C ASP A 33 5.40 1.33 14.41
N PHE A 34 4.72 0.27 14.87
CA PHE A 34 3.31 0.05 14.53
C PHE A 34 2.42 1.02 15.30
N PRO A 35 1.59 1.83 14.61
CA PRO A 35 0.67 2.74 15.27
C PRO A 35 -0.28 2.01 16.23
N THR A 36 -0.73 2.70 17.28
CA THR A 36 -1.77 2.20 18.22
C THR A 36 -3.02 1.65 17.51
N TYR A 37 -3.33 2.21 16.33
CA TYR A 37 -4.36 1.73 15.43
C TYR A 37 -4.24 0.24 15.06
N CYS A 38 -3.03 -0.24 14.77
CA CYS A 38 -2.79 -1.63 14.40
C CYS A 38 -3.17 -2.58 15.55
N TRP A 39 -2.72 -2.27 16.77
CA TRP A 39 -3.05 -3.03 17.97
C TRP A 39 -4.55 -3.04 18.28
N GLN A 40 -5.23 -1.90 18.11
CA GLN A 40 -6.68 -1.82 18.26
C GLN A 40 -7.39 -2.72 17.26
N LYS A 41 -7.01 -2.69 15.98
CA LYS A 41 -7.58 -3.55 14.93
C LYS A 41 -7.34 -5.04 15.20
N VAL A 42 -6.10 -5.43 15.55
CA VAL A 42 -5.77 -6.81 15.89
C VAL A 42 -6.62 -7.30 17.07
N SER A 43 -6.67 -6.53 18.16
CA SER A 43 -7.48 -6.90 19.33
C SER A 43 -8.98 -6.98 18.99
N HIS A 44 -9.48 -6.12 18.09
CA HIS A 44 -10.85 -6.20 17.61
C HIS A 44 -11.08 -7.50 16.83
N PHE A 45 -10.17 -7.86 15.92
CA PHE A 45 -10.28 -9.09 15.13
C PHE A 45 -10.25 -10.35 15.99
N GLU A 46 -9.49 -10.36 17.09
CA GLU A 46 -9.47 -11.47 18.05
C GLU A 46 -10.82 -11.69 18.75
N THR A 47 -11.62 -10.64 18.92
CA THR A 47 -12.97 -10.75 19.50
C THR A 47 -14.01 -11.29 18.53
N LEU A 48 -13.71 -11.32 17.22
CA LEU A 48 -14.67 -11.75 16.22
C LEU A 48 -14.87 -13.28 16.25
N PRO A 49 -16.11 -13.76 16.12
CA PRO A 49 -16.39 -15.19 16.09
C PRO A 49 -15.75 -15.85 14.86
N LYS A 50 -14.73 -16.70 15.10
CA LYS A 50 -13.92 -17.37 14.06
C LYS A 50 -14.70 -18.26 13.08
N THR A 51 -15.97 -18.56 13.39
CA THR A 51 -16.84 -19.45 12.61
C THR A 51 -17.94 -18.72 11.82
N LYS A 52 -18.03 -17.39 11.90
CA LYS A 52 -19.13 -16.62 11.27
C LYS A 52 -18.80 -15.93 9.94
N ALA A 53 -17.53 -15.76 9.60
CA ALA A 53 -17.12 -15.12 8.36
C ALA A 53 -17.19 -16.13 7.19
N GLN A 54 -17.94 -15.82 6.13
CA GLN A 54 -17.89 -16.61 4.89
C GLN A 54 -16.84 -16.09 3.92
N THR A 55 -16.51 -14.79 3.99
CA THR A 55 -15.52 -14.15 3.12
C THR A 55 -14.74 -13.10 3.91
N ILE A 56 -13.41 -13.12 3.79
CA ILE A 56 -12.51 -12.22 4.51
C ILE A 56 -11.66 -11.47 3.48
N PHE A 57 -11.67 -10.13 3.55
CA PHE A 57 -10.81 -9.27 2.76
C PHE A 57 -9.60 -8.88 3.61
N ILE A 58 -8.40 -9.30 3.23
CA ILE A 58 -7.14 -9.02 3.94
C ILE A 58 -6.30 -8.07 3.08
N GLY A 59 -5.61 -7.11 3.70
CA GLY A 59 -4.67 -6.25 2.97
C GLY A 59 -4.22 -5.01 3.75
N ASP A 60 -3.73 -4.02 3.02
CA ASP A 60 -3.18 -2.79 3.58
C ASP A 60 -4.23 -1.68 3.72
N SER A 61 -3.76 -0.43 3.67
CA SER A 61 -4.57 0.80 3.66
C SER A 61 -5.71 0.85 2.64
N ILE A 62 -5.59 0.18 1.49
CA ILE A 62 -6.65 0.17 0.46
C ILE A 62 -7.79 -0.72 0.92
N THR A 63 -7.47 -1.92 1.40
CA THR A 63 -8.46 -2.85 1.91
C THR A 63 -9.14 -2.28 3.15
N ASP A 64 -8.38 -1.63 4.04
CA ASP A 64 -8.87 -1.00 5.26
C ASP A 64 -9.88 0.13 5.02
N GLY A 65 -9.74 0.88 3.92
CA GLY A 65 -10.52 2.08 3.66
C GLY A 65 -11.95 1.85 3.16
N ALA A 66 -12.37 0.61 2.91
CA ALA A 66 -13.65 0.29 2.29
C ALA A 66 -14.57 -0.52 3.20
N GLU A 67 -15.86 -0.18 3.19
CA GLU A 67 -16.93 -0.93 3.85
C GLU A 67 -17.43 -2.05 2.94
N TRP A 68 -16.63 -3.11 2.77
CA TRP A 68 -16.90 -4.19 1.81
C TRP A 68 -18.27 -4.86 2.02
N SER A 69 -18.69 -5.04 3.28
CA SER A 69 -20.01 -5.59 3.59
C SER A 69 -21.15 -4.72 3.08
N ALA A 70 -21.00 -3.39 3.11
CA ALA A 70 -21.98 -2.45 2.58
C ALA A 70 -21.96 -2.43 1.04
N ILE A 71 -20.77 -2.48 0.43
CA ILE A 71 -20.60 -2.47 -1.03
C ILE A 71 -21.26 -3.70 -1.67
N PHE A 72 -21.04 -4.87 -1.09
CA PHE A 72 -21.60 -6.13 -1.60
C PHE A 72 -22.96 -6.47 -1.00
N ASN A 73 -23.49 -5.64 -0.10
CA ASN A 73 -24.72 -5.89 0.65
C ASN A 73 -24.71 -7.28 1.32
N ASP A 74 -23.57 -7.67 1.88
CA ASP A 74 -23.34 -8.97 2.51
C ASP A 74 -22.68 -8.78 3.89
N PRO A 75 -23.42 -8.97 5.00
CA PRO A 75 -22.90 -8.80 6.35
C PRO A 75 -21.94 -9.92 6.78
N SER A 76 -21.80 -11.00 5.99
CA SER A 76 -20.86 -12.09 6.27
C SER A 76 -19.42 -11.77 5.84
N ILE A 77 -19.24 -10.66 5.12
CA ILE A 77 -17.94 -10.14 4.71
C ILE A 77 -17.28 -9.41 5.87
N ILE A 78 -16.04 -9.78 6.17
CA ILE A 78 -15.21 -9.13 7.20
C ILE A 78 -13.99 -8.48 6.57
N ASN A 79 -13.72 -7.24 6.94
CA ASN A 79 -12.57 -6.46 6.50
C ASN A 79 -11.41 -6.55 7.51
N PHE A 80 -10.37 -7.29 7.14
CA PHE A 80 -9.10 -7.44 7.87
C PHE A 80 -7.98 -6.57 7.28
N GLY A 81 -8.30 -5.55 6.48
CA GLY A 81 -7.32 -4.58 6.03
C GLY A 81 -6.74 -3.80 7.20
N ILE A 82 -5.43 -3.59 7.27
CA ILE A 82 -4.80 -2.73 8.29
C ILE A 82 -3.94 -1.69 7.58
N ARG A 83 -4.24 -0.40 7.78
CA ARG A 83 -3.38 0.67 7.29
C ARG A 83 -1.95 0.53 7.83
N GLY A 84 -0.99 0.51 6.91
CA GLY A 84 0.43 0.36 7.23
C GLY A 84 0.85 -1.09 7.45
N ASP A 85 -0.02 -2.07 7.16
CA ASP A 85 0.40 -3.45 7.04
C ASP A 85 1.38 -3.58 5.88
N LEU A 86 2.50 -4.25 6.14
CA LEU A 86 3.55 -4.51 5.19
C LEU A 86 3.75 -6.01 5.15
N SER A 87 3.47 -6.61 3.99
CA SER A 87 3.93 -7.96 3.69
C SER A 87 5.46 -7.92 3.67
N THR A 88 6.08 -8.15 4.82
CA THR A 88 7.52 -8.42 4.86
C THR A 88 7.66 -9.75 4.16
N TYR A 89 8.18 -9.74 2.93
CA TYR A 89 8.53 -10.95 2.20
C TYR A 89 9.43 -11.78 3.13
N GLY A 90 8.92 -12.95 3.52
CA GLY A 90 9.72 -13.97 4.19
C GLY A 90 10.77 -14.55 3.25
#